data_AF-A0A841WWI1-F1
#
_entry.id   AF-A0A841WWI1-F1
#
_cell.length_a   1.000
_cell.length_b   1.000
_cell.length_c   1.000
_cell.angle_alpha   90.00
_cell.angle_beta   90.00
_cell.angle_gamma   90.00
#
_symmetry.space_group_name_H-M   'P 1'
#
loop_
_entity.id
_entity.type
_entity.pdbx_description
1 polymer ?
#
loop_
_entity_poly.entity_id
_entity_poly.type
_entity_poly.pdbx_seq_one_letter_code
_entity_poly.pdbx_strand_id
1 'polypeptide(L)'
;MPARDIYHDAVKNALIKESWIITDDPLHLKWGQKDMYVDLGAKQLLAAEQGNRKIAVEIKSFVSPSEMADLKDAIGGFIMYRAVIQRLEPKRTLYLAVRDSVFTTLFEEPIGKLLIETENLKLLVFNPEVERIIQWTS
;
A
#
# COMPACT_ATOMS: atom_id res chain seq x y z
N MET A 1 11.13 8.46 13.13
CA MET A 1 10.13 7.94 12.17
C MET A 1 10.32 8.67 10.85
N PRO A 2 10.15 8.00 9.70
CA PRO A 2 10.17 8.66 8.41
C PRO A 2 9.08 9.73 8.31
N ALA A 3 9.29 10.73 7.45
CA ALA A 3 8.24 11.69 7.13
C ALA A 3 7.09 10.97 6.42
N ARG A 4 5.85 11.33 6.77
CA ARG A 4 4.65 10.78 6.13
C ARG A 4 4.53 11.26 4.69
N ASP A 5 4.01 10.41 3.82
CA ASP A 5 3.55 10.83 2.50
C ASP A 5 2.40 11.85 2.66
N ILE A 6 2.30 12.79 1.72
CA ILE A 6 1.29 13.87 1.76
C ILE A 6 -0.15 13.36 1.71
N TYR A 7 -0.38 12.13 1.23
CA TYR A 7 -1.71 11.50 1.17
C TYR A 7 -1.97 10.49 2.30
N HIS A 8 -1.10 10.45 3.32
CA HIS A 8 -1.24 9.51 4.44
C HIS A 8 -2.63 9.51 5.07
N ASP A 9 -3.11 10.68 5.47
CA ASP A 9 -4.39 10.81 6.15
C ASP A 9 -5.57 10.48 5.22
N ALA A 10 -5.47 10.81 3.93
CA ALA A 10 -6.50 10.47 2.94
C ALA A 10 -6.65 8.95 2.78
N VAL A 11 -5.55 8.20 2.68
CA VAL A 11 -5.59 6.72 2.60
C VAL A 11 -6.13 6.12 3.90
N LYS A 12 -5.69 6.64 5.04
CA LYS A 12 -6.18 6.20 6.36
C LYS A 12 -7.68 6.40 6.50
N ASN A 13 -8.19 7.57 6.14
CA ASN A 13 -9.62 7.88 6.17
C ASN A 13 -10.41 7.02 5.19
N ALA A 14 -9.86 6.75 4.00
CA ALA A 14 -10.47 5.85 3.02
C ALA A 14 -10.62 4.41 3.55
N LEU A 15 -9.57 3.88 4.20
CA LEU A 15 -9.61 2.58 4.86
C LEU A 15 -10.68 2.53 5.97
N ILE A 16 -10.75 3.57 6.82
CA ILE A 16 -11.74 3.63 7.91
C ILE A 16 -13.17 3.67 7.35
N LYS A 17 -13.43 4.40 6.26
CA LYS A 17 -14.75 4.43 5.59
C LYS A 17 -15.15 3.05 5.03
N GLU A 18 -14.18 2.24 4.64
CA GLU A 18 -14.34 0.84 4.20
C GLU A 18 -14.36 -0.16 5.39
N SER A 19 -14.56 0.34 6.62
CA SER A 19 -14.62 -0.46 7.86
C SER A 19 -13.34 -1.23 8.18
N TRP A 20 -12.18 -0.76 7.71
CA TRP A 20 -10.88 -1.23 8.19
C TRP A 20 -10.55 -0.60 9.53
N ILE A 21 -9.97 -1.40 10.42
CA ILE A 21 -9.42 -0.96 11.69
C ILE A 21 -7.91 -0.79 11.50
N ILE A 22 -7.42 0.44 11.63
CA ILE A 22 -5.99 0.74 11.64
C ILE A 22 -5.38 0.13 12.91
N THR A 23 -4.36 -0.72 12.75
CA THR A 23 -3.66 -1.38 13.85
C THR A 23 -2.33 -0.72 14.16
N ASP A 24 -1.66 -0.18 13.13
CA ASP A 24 -0.33 0.39 13.23
C ASP A 24 -0.21 1.60 12.28
N ASP A 25 0.44 2.67 12.71
CA ASP A 25 0.66 3.91 11.95
C ASP A 25 1.89 4.63 12.54
N PRO A 26 3.13 4.27 12.11
CA PRO A 26 3.46 3.27 11.09
C PRO A 26 3.50 1.83 11.62
N LEU A 27 3.41 0.85 10.71
CA LEU A 27 3.72 -0.56 10.98
C LEU A 27 5.22 -0.76 11.06
N HIS A 28 5.72 -1.06 12.26
CA HIS A 28 7.13 -1.36 12.50
C HIS A 28 7.44 -2.83 12.20
N LEU A 29 8.40 -3.06 11.31
CA LEU A 29 8.93 -4.38 10.96
C LEU A 29 10.40 -4.45 11.34
N LYS A 30 10.82 -5.55 11.97
CA LYS A 30 12.22 -5.79 12.34
C LYS A 30 12.74 -7.08 11.72
N TRP A 31 13.83 -7.00 10.97
CA TRP A 31 14.51 -8.16 10.40
C TRP A 31 16.00 -8.12 10.76
N GLY A 32 16.43 -9.05 11.64
CA GLY A 32 17.77 -8.99 12.23
C GLY A 32 17.99 -7.69 13.01
N GLN A 33 19.01 -6.92 12.61
CA GLN A 33 19.36 -5.62 13.21
C GLN A 33 18.78 -4.42 12.43
N LYS A 34 17.93 -4.66 11.43
CA LYS A 34 17.37 -3.61 10.58
C LYS A 34 15.91 -3.35 10.95
N ASP A 35 15.61 -2.08 11.19
CA ASP A 35 14.27 -1.56 11.41
C ASP A 35 13.70 -1.02 10.09
N MET A 36 12.43 -1.31 9.84
CA MET A 36 11.66 -0.91 8.66
C MET A 36 10.29 -0.41 9.11
N TYR A 37 9.72 0.53 8.36
CA TYR A 37 8.45 1.15 8.69
C TYR A 37 7.58 1.22 7.43
N VAL A 38 6.45 0.51 7.45
CA VAL A 38 5.42 0.63 6.41
C VAL A 38 4.39 1.64 6.90
N ASP A 39 3.86 2.48 6.00
CA ASP A 39 3.04 3.63 6.40
C ASP A 39 1.83 3.24 7.26
N LEU A 40 1.12 2.18 6.90
CA LEU A 40 -0.05 1.71 7.66
C LEU A 40 -0.08 0.19 7.81
N GLY A 41 -0.51 -0.26 8.98
CA GLY A 41 -1.03 -1.61 9.24
C GLY A 41 -2.53 -1.54 9.52
N ALA A 42 -3.32 -2.41 8.89
CA ALA A 42 -4.76 -2.45 9.12
C ALA A 42 -5.33 -3.88 9.10
N LYS A 43 -6.51 -4.06 9.70
CA LYS A 43 -7.27 -5.31 9.65
C LYS A 43 -8.76 -5.05 9.40
N GLN A 44 -9.42 -5.99 8.73
CA GLN A 44 -10.86 -5.98 8.54
C GLN A 44 -11.47 -7.22 9.20
N LEU A 45 -12.59 -7.04 9.90
CA LEU A 45 -13.38 -8.12 10.49
C LEU A 45 -14.48 -8.52 9.48
N LEU A 46 -14.56 -9.80 9.10
CA LEU A 46 -15.63 -10.32 8.25
C LEU A 46 -16.77 -10.85 9.11
N ALA A 47 -17.98 -10.29 8.99
CA ALA A 47 -19.11 -10.56 9.89
C ALA A 47 -19.89 -11.86 9.59
N ALA A 48 -19.59 -12.56 8.48
CA ALA A 48 -20.35 -13.73 8.04
C ALA A 48 -19.53 -15.04 7.94
N GLU A 49 -18.20 -15.00 7.86
CA GLU A 49 -17.33 -16.19 7.89
C GLU A 49 -15.99 -15.88 8.58
N GLN A 50 -15.44 -16.88 9.24
CA GLN A 50 -14.36 -16.81 10.24
C GLN A 50 -13.01 -16.35 9.64
N GLY A 51 -12.72 -15.05 9.61
CA GLY A 51 -11.39 -14.54 9.26
C GLY A 51 -11.14 -13.07 9.57
N ASN A 52 -9.96 -12.76 10.13
CA ASN A 52 -9.41 -11.40 10.20
C ASN A 52 -8.49 -11.17 9.00
N ARG A 53 -8.94 -10.44 7.97
CA ARG A 53 -8.06 -10.03 6.86
C ARG A 53 -7.10 -8.97 7.38
N LYS A 54 -5.79 -9.17 7.22
CA LYS A 54 -4.77 -8.18 7.59
C LYS A 54 -4.10 -7.63 6.35
N ILE A 55 -3.86 -6.33 6.33
CA ILE A 55 -3.08 -5.65 5.29
C ILE A 55 -1.99 -4.77 5.90
N ALA A 56 -0.97 -4.54 5.08
CA ALA A 56 -0.07 -3.40 5.22
C ALA A 56 -0.26 -2.53 3.97
N VAL A 57 -0.12 -1.22 4.11
CA VAL A 57 -0.28 -0.28 3.01
C VAL A 57 0.93 0.65 2.99
N GLU A 58 1.67 0.61 1.88
CA GLU A 58 2.71 1.58 1.55
C GLU A 58 2.10 2.66 0.67
N ILE A 59 2.29 3.93 0.99
CA ILE A 59 1.65 5.06 0.31
C ILE A 59 2.68 5.76 -0.58
N LYS A 60 2.34 6.01 -1.84
CA LYS A 60 3.17 6.76 -2.78
C LYS A 60 2.37 7.83 -3.50
N SER A 61 2.78 9.08 -3.30
CA SER A 61 2.15 10.26 -3.90
C SER A 61 2.42 10.45 -5.39
N PHE A 62 3.59 9.98 -5.89
CA PHE A 62 4.07 10.20 -7.25
C PHE A 62 4.03 11.69 -7.64
N VAL A 63 4.67 12.54 -6.83
CA VAL A 63 4.68 14.00 -7.03
C VAL A 63 6.06 14.54 -7.38
N SER A 64 7.09 13.68 -7.49
CA SER A 64 8.39 14.17 -7.90
C SER A 64 8.39 14.53 -9.39
N PRO A 65 9.37 15.34 -9.84
CA PRO A 65 9.51 15.66 -11.26
C PRO A 65 9.74 14.45 -12.18
N SER A 66 10.06 13.26 -11.63
CA SER A 66 10.32 12.05 -12.41
C SER A 66 9.46 10.89 -11.90
N GLU A 67 8.33 10.66 -12.57
CA GLU A 67 7.43 9.53 -12.28
C GLU A 67 8.15 8.17 -12.36
N MET A 68 9.12 8.03 -13.28
CA MET A 68 9.94 6.82 -13.38
C MET A 68 10.92 6.62 -12.21
N ALA A 69 11.40 7.68 -11.58
CA ALA A 69 12.19 7.57 -10.35
C ALA A 69 11.29 7.14 -9.19
N ASP A 70 10.13 7.78 -9.04
CA ASP A 70 9.13 7.43 -8.02
C ASP A 70 8.67 5.98 -8.17
N LEU A 71 8.49 5.50 -9.40
CA LEU A 71 8.14 4.11 -9.69
C LEU A 71 9.24 3.14 -9.24
N LYS A 72 10.52 3.42 -9.57
CA LYS A 72 11.64 2.55 -9.15
C LYS A 72 11.71 2.45 -7.63
N ASP A 73 11.56 3.57 -6.94
CA ASP A 73 11.61 3.62 -5.48
C ASP A 73 10.40 2.89 -4.86
N ALA A 74 9.21 3.08 -5.42
CA ALA A 74 7.99 2.39 -5.01
C ALA A 74 8.12 0.87 -5.15
N ILE A 75 8.60 0.38 -6.31
CA ILE A 75 8.81 -1.04 -6.56
C ILE A 75 9.88 -1.62 -5.63
N GLY A 76 11.01 -0.93 -5.45
CA GLY A 76 12.07 -1.38 -4.56
C GLY A 76 11.59 -1.55 -3.11
N GLY A 77 10.89 -0.53 -2.59
CA GLY A 77 10.29 -0.57 -1.26
C GLY A 77 9.24 -1.68 -1.11
N PHE A 78 8.34 -1.80 -2.10
CA PHE A 78 7.29 -2.81 -2.09
C PHE A 78 7.84 -4.24 -2.06
N ILE A 79 8.81 -4.56 -2.92
CA ILE A 79 9.43 -5.90 -2.98
C ILE A 79 10.12 -6.21 -1.65
N MET A 80 10.87 -5.25 -1.09
CA MET A 80 11.58 -5.43 0.18
C MET A 80 10.62 -5.67 1.36
N TYR A 81 9.62 -4.80 1.53
CA TYR A 81 8.65 -4.96 2.62
C TYR A 81 7.82 -6.23 2.47
N ARG A 82 7.40 -6.57 1.25
CA ARG A 82 6.68 -7.82 0.99
C ARG A 82 7.51 -9.04 1.40
N ALA A 83 8.78 -9.09 1.04
CA ALA A 83 9.65 -10.22 1.37
C ALA A 83 9.75 -10.42 2.90
N VAL A 84 9.83 -9.33 3.67
CA VAL A 84 9.89 -9.37 5.14
C VAL A 84 8.53 -9.74 5.75
N ILE A 85 7.44 -9.11 5.29
CA ILE A 85 6.08 -9.40 5.76
C ILE A 85 5.72 -10.86 5.53
N GLN A 86 6.06 -11.43 4.36
CA GLN A 86 5.81 -12.85 4.09
C GLN A 86 6.48 -13.80 5.09
N ARG A 87 7.59 -13.39 5.72
CA ARG A 87 8.29 -14.18 6.73
C ARG A 87 7.77 -13.95 8.14
N LEU A 88 7.43 -12.70 8.50
CA LEU A 88 7.02 -12.33 9.86
C LEU A 88 5.51 -12.45 10.08
N GLU A 89 4.71 -12.04 9.09
CA GLU A 89 3.26 -12.03 9.13
C GLU A 89 2.67 -12.59 7.81
N PRO A 90 2.80 -13.90 7.53
CA PRO A 90 2.43 -14.50 6.24
C PRO A 90 0.95 -14.34 5.85
N LYS A 91 0.07 -14.00 6.81
CA LYS A 91 -1.35 -13.72 6.56
C LYS A 91 -1.64 -12.24 6.28
N ARG A 92 -0.65 -11.35 6.37
CA ARG A 92 -0.79 -9.91 6.10
C ARG A 92 -0.39 -9.64 4.65
N THR A 93 -1.30 -9.06 3.87
CA THR A 93 -1.05 -8.73 2.46
C THR A 93 -0.56 -7.28 2.33
N LEU A 94 0.55 -7.04 1.64
CA LEU A 94 1.02 -5.68 1.35
C LEU A 94 0.33 -5.12 0.11
N TYR A 95 -0.15 -3.89 0.20
CA TYR A 95 -0.69 -3.09 -0.91
C TYR A 95 0.14 -1.83 -1.09
N LEU A 96 0.31 -1.41 -2.35
CA LEU A 96 0.80 -0.08 -2.71
C LEU A 96 -0.39 0.84 -2.96
N ALA A 97 -0.56 1.86 -2.14
CA ALA A 97 -1.62 2.86 -2.31
C ALA A 97 -1.16 3.97 -3.25
N VAL A 98 -1.97 4.20 -4.30
CA VAL A 98 -1.73 5.21 -5.34
C VAL A 98 -3.01 5.97 -5.64
N ARG A 99 -2.87 7.23 -6.05
CA ARG A 99 -4.02 8.02 -6.50
C ARG A 99 -4.63 7.41 -7.76
N ASP A 100 -5.93 7.57 -7.91
CA ASP A 100 -6.67 7.25 -9.15
C ASP A 100 -6.03 7.85 -10.40
N SER A 101 -5.61 9.11 -10.34
CA SER A 101 -4.90 9.76 -11.45
C SER A 101 -3.62 9.02 -11.85
N VAL A 102 -2.82 8.59 -10.87
CA VAL A 102 -1.56 7.84 -11.09
C VAL A 102 -1.86 6.45 -11.61
N PHE A 103 -2.92 5.81 -11.11
CA PHE A 103 -3.34 4.51 -11.62
C PHE A 103 -3.63 4.59 -13.13
N THR A 104 -4.43 5.57 -13.56
CA THR A 104 -4.75 5.77 -14.98
C THR A 104 -3.54 6.15 -15.82
N THR A 105 -2.66 7.05 -15.35
CA THR A 105 -1.54 7.54 -16.18
C THR A 105 -0.33 6.62 -16.22
N LEU A 106 -0.16 5.75 -15.21
CA LEU A 106 1.04 4.92 -15.07
C LEU A 106 0.75 3.43 -15.02
N PHE A 107 -0.25 3.02 -14.24
CA PHE A 107 -0.53 1.60 -14.00
C PHE A 107 -1.43 0.96 -15.07
N GLU A 108 -2.14 1.76 -15.87
CA GLU A 108 -2.83 1.30 -17.08
C GLU A 108 -1.93 1.31 -18.33
N GLU A 109 -0.77 1.96 -18.27
CA GLU A 109 0.25 1.94 -19.33
C GLU A 109 1.00 0.59 -19.39
N PRO A 110 1.65 0.24 -20.52
CA PRO A 110 2.32 -1.05 -20.68
C PRO A 110 3.34 -1.38 -19.58
N ILE A 111 4.10 -0.38 -19.10
CA ILE A 111 5.09 -0.59 -18.04
C ILE A 111 4.44 -0.92 -16.69
N GLY A 112 3.34 -0.24 -16.36
CA GLY A 112 2.61 -0.47 -15.13
C GLY A 112 1.91 -1.82 -15.13
N LYS A 113 1.25 -2.17 -16.24
CA LYS A 113 0.65 -3.50 -16.44
C LYS A 113 1.68 -4.62 -16.32
N LEU A 114 2.84 -4.46 -16.95
CA LEU A 114 3.95 -5.41 -16.83
C LEU A 114 4.33 -5.63 -15.36
N LEU A 115 4.52 -4.56 -14.59
CA LEU A 115 4.91 -4.67 -13.17
C LEU A 115 3.80 -5.27 -12.30
N ILE A 116 2.53 -4.97 -12.57
CA ILE A 116 1.39 -5.61 -11.89
C ILE A 116 1.44 -7.12 -12.08
N GLU A 117 1.65 -7.57 -13.32
CA GLU A 117 1.70 -8.99 -13.67
C GLU A 117 2.95 -9.68 -13.13
N THR A 118 4.15 -9.16 -13.43
CA THR A 118 5.41 -9.84 -13.13
C THR A 118 5.75 -9.81 -11.66
N GLU A 119 5.47 -8.68 -10.99
CA GLU A 119 5.78 -8.52 -9.58
C GLU A 119 4.59 -8.82 -8.69
N ASN A 120 3.42 -9.25 -9.18
CA ASN A 120 2.20 -9.43 -8.38
C ASN A 120 1.94 -8.21 -7.48
N LEU A 121 2.00 -7.02 -8.10
CA LEU A 121 1.86 -5.74 -7.41
C LEU A 121 0.39 -5.50 -7.08
N LYS A 122 0.06 -5.60 -5.80
CA LYS A 122 -1.30 -5.35 -5.30
C LYS A 122 -1.47 -3.86 -5.04
N LEU A 123 -2.43 -3.24 -5.73
CA LEU A 123 -2.69 -1.81 -5.62
C LEU A 123 -3.95 -1.52 -4.81
N LEU A 124 -3.89 -0.47 -4.02
CA LEU A 124 -5.04 0.21 -3.42
C LEU A 124 -5.17 1.55 -4.13
N VAL A 125 -6.12 1.67 -5.05
CA VAL A 125 -6.36 2.91 -5.78
C VAL A 125 -7.34 3.76 -4.98
N PHE A 126 -6.99 5.00 -4.68
CA PHE A 126 -7.83 5.90 -3.88
C PHE A 126 -7.98 7.26 -4.54
N ASN A 127 -9.09 7.94 -4.26
CA ASN A 127 -9.27 9.35 -4.60
C ASN A 127 -8.97 10.20 -3.36
N PRO A 128 -8.00 11.13 -3.41
CA PRO A 128 -7.58 11.91 -2.25
C PRO A 128 -8.58 12.99 -1.84
N GLU A 129 -9.44 13.48 -2.75
CA GLU A 129 -10.37 14.58 -2.47
C GLU A 129 -11.57 14.10 -1.66
N VAL A 130 -12.12 12.94 -2.02
CA VAL A 130 -13.24 12.32 -1.28
C VAL A 130 -12.78 11.32 -0.21
N GLU A 131 -11.47 11.03 -0.18
CA GLU A 131 -10.79 10.03 0.63
C GLU A 131 -11.57 8.70 0.60
N ARG A 132 -11.69 8.12 -0.59
CA ARG A 132 -12.35 6.82 -0.81
C ARG A 132 -11.44 5.90 -1.60
N ILE A 133 -11.56 4.60 -1.30
CA ILE A 133 -10.95 3.56 -2.12
C ILE A 133 -11.81 3.39 -3.36
N ILE A 134 -11.19 3.49 -4.53
CA ILE A 134 -11.84 3.37 -5.83
C ILE A 134 -11.73 1.94 -6.33
N GLN A 135 -10.57 1.31 -6.15
CA GLN A 135 -10.32 -0.03 -6.66
C GLN A 135 -9.23 -0.74 -5.85
N TRP A 136 -9.33 -2.07 -5.79
CA TRP A 136 -8.25 -2.95 -5.35
C TRP A 136 -7.80 -3.81 -6.54
N THR A 137 -6.50 -3.87 -6.84
CA THR A 137 -5.97 -4.88 -7.77
C THR A 137 -5.35 -6.04 -6.98
N SER A 138 -5.57 -7.28 -7.44
CA SER A 138 -5.22 -8.50 -6.72
C SER A 138 -4.21 -9.35 -7.46
#